data_AF-G8SDT3-F1
#
_entry.id   AF-G8SDT3-F1
#
_cell.length_a   1.000
_cell.length_b   1.000
_cell.length_c   1.000
_cell.angle_alpha   90.00
_cell.angle_beta   90.00
_cell.angle_gamma   90.00
#
_symmetry.space_group_name_H-M   'P 1'
#
loop_
_entity.id
_entity.type
_entity.pdbx_description
1 polymer ?
#
loop_
_entity_poly.entity_id
_entity_poly.type
_entity_poly.pdbx_seq_one_letter_code
_entity_poly.pdbx_strand_id
1 'polypeptide(L)'
;MTGKRTGDGFASIAAIVDLINHMTRWRHISGLELIPPGKVTPHMFRRTMAMLTRDTPGAEIAVGMQLKHVATRALANRITSSYMDNDPSWARQLDKSITERRFERLTELFDADTDGHTIGFGPGADRMRETFAAVRAQAEQLRATNQARRGDIRVERDLLRRTRISIRFGKLNHCTMNDNDPAGAKCLEDAIVPDGHLGPLLDRGQPSRCANSIIAPAHIPIWSAEQSSLHHLLDTDKLAPSHRRRIEAELKEVDRVLDRHHP
;
A
#
# COMPACT_ATOMS: atom_id res chain seq x y z
N MET A 1 12.70 -30.78 40.95
CA MET A 1 12.89 -29.34 41.20
C MET A 1 13.42 -28.71 39.92
N THR A 2 12.53 -28.23 39.06
CA THR A 2 12.88 -27.56 37.80
C THR A 2 12.69 -26.07 38.00
N GLY A 3 13.82 -25.35 38.06
CA GLY A 3 13.87 -23.89 38.23
C GLY A 3 13.13 -23.20 37.08
N LYS A 4 12.08 -22.47 37.45
CA LYS A 4 11.34 -21.57 36.57
C LYS A 4 12.27 -20.41 36.23
N ARG A 5 12.68 -20.29 34.96
CA ARG A 5 13.40 -19.10 34.47
C ARG A 5 12.50 -17.88 34.70
N THR A 6 12.82 -17.09 35.71
CA THR A 6 12.31 -15.73 35.90
C THR A 6 13.03 -14.83 34.90
N GLY A 7 12.59 -14.85 33.64
CA GLY A 7 12.90 -13.74 32.74
C GLY A 7 11.98 -12.59 33.13
N ASP A 8 12.54 -11.41 33.38
CA ASP A 8 11.77 -10.17 33.51
C ASP A 8 10.88 -10.04 32.26
N GLY A 9 9.58 -10.25 32.44
CA GLY A 9 8.62 -10.08 31.37
C GLY A 9 8.52 -8.61 31.01
N PHE A 10 8.54 -8.29 29.71
CA PHE A 10 8.30 -6.93 29.25
C PHE A 10 6.94 -6.42 29.76
N ALA A 11 6.96 -5.43 30.64
CA ALA A 11 5.75 -4.83 31.21
C ALA A 11 5.22 -3.74 30.27
N SER A 12 4.44 -4.13 29.26
CA SER A 12 3.93 -3.23 28.21
C SER A 12 3.22 -1.98 28.74
N ILE A 13 2.56 -2.07 29.90
CA ILE A 13 1.87 -0.92 30.52
C ILE A 13 2.88 0.09 31.08
N ALA A 14 3.95 -0.36 31.75
CA ALA A 14 4.98 0.52 32.27
C ALA A 14 5.72 1.24 31.12
N ALA A 15 6.06 0.51 30.06
CA ALA A 15 6.70 1.10 28.87
C ALA A 15 5.83 2.18 28.20
N ILE A 16 4.50 1.99 28.18
CA ILE A 16 3.57 3.00 27.66
C ILE A 16 3.57 4.25 28.53
N VAL A 17 3.55 4.10 29.86
CA VAL A 17 3.61 5.22 30.80
C VAL A 17 4.90 6.01 30.62
N ASP A 18 6.04 5.30 30.50
CA ASP A 18 7.34 5.94 30.27
C ASP A 18 7.40 6.69 28.94
N LEU A 19 6.83 6.13 27.88
CA LEU A 19 6.72 6.82 26.58
C LEU A 19 5.89 8.10 26.69
N ILE A 20 4.72 8.05 27.34
CA ILE A 20 3.85 9.22 27.53
C ILE A 20 4.59 10.30 28.33
N ASN A 21 5.26 9.91 29.41
CA ASN A 21 6.05 10.82 30.24
C ASN A 21 7.20 11.44 29.44
N HIS A 22 7.89 10.65 28.61
CA HIS A 22 8.97 11.11 27.75
C HIS A 22 8.46 12.13 26.72
N MET A 23 7.42 11.79 25.95
CA MET A 23 6.84 12.69 24.94
C MET A 23 6.35 13.99 25.57
N THR A 24 5.71 13.91 26.72
CA THR A 24 5.22 15.07 27.48
C THR A 24 6.36 15.97 27.93
N ARG A 25 7.45 15.38 28.46
CA ARG A 25 8.63 16.12 28.92
C ARG A 25 9.31 16.90 27.77
N TRP A 26 9.43 16.26 26.61
CA TRP A 26 10.14 16.81 25.44
C TRP A 26 9.24 17.53 24.44
N ARG A 27 7.98 17.81 24.81
CA ARG A 27 6.98 18.44 23.93
C ARG A 27 7.42 19.79 23.34
N HIS A 28 8.22 20.54 24.09
CA HIS A 28 8.77 21.83 23.66
C HIS A 28 9.82 21.69 22.54
N ILE A 29 10.43 20.51 22.41
CA ILE A 29 11.37 20.19 21.33
C ILE A 29 10.64 19.55 20.16
N SER A 30 9.73 18.61 20.42
CA SER A 30 9.02 17.88 19.37
C SER A 30 7.88 18.67 18.72
N GLY A 31 7.41 19.75 19.36
CA GLY A 31 6.26 20.53 18.90
C GLY A 31 4.92 19.80 19.07
N LEU A 32 4.89 18.65 19.76
CA LEU A 32 3.68 17.87 19.97
C LEU A 32 2.83 18.46 21.10
N GLU A 33 1.51 18.32 20.98
CA GLU A 33 0.58 18.68 22.05
C GLU A 33 0.69 17.74 23.24
N LEU A 34 0.21 18.20 24.40
CA LEU A 34 0.14 17.37 25.60
C LEU A 34 -0.83 16.20 25.36
N ILE A 35 -0.37 14.98 25.63
CA ILE A 35 -1.25 13.80 25.61
C ILE A 35 -2.29 13.95 26.74
N PRO A 36 -3.60 13.95 26.46
CA PRO A 36 -4.62 14.10 27.49
C PRO A 36 -4.55 12.99 28.56
N PRO A 37 -4.87 13.29 29.82
CA PRO A 37 -4.92 12.28 30.86
C PRO A 37 -6.01 11.25 30.54
N GLY A 38 -5.65 9.96 30.53
CA GLY A 38 -6.58 8.90 30.19
C GLY A 38 -5.91 7.52 30.19
N LYS A 39 -6.74 6.48 30.24
CA LYS A 39 -6.25 5.09 30.16
C LYS A 39 -5.81 4.79 28.74
N VAL A 40 -4.50 4.60 28.55
CA VAL A 40 -3.95 4.08 27.29
C VAL A 40 -3.54 2.62 27.47
N THR A 41 -3.98 1.75 26.58
CA THR A 41 -3.69 0.31 26.63
C THR A 41 -2.85 -0.12 25.44
N PRO A 42 -2.10 -1.24 25.52
CA PRO A 42 -1.36 -1.78 24.38
C PRO A 42 -2.24 -2.03 23.14
N HIS A 43 -3.50 -2.41 23.35
CA HIS A 43 -4.47 -2.58 22.26
C HIS A 43 -4.76 -1.27 21.51
N MET A 44 -4.84 -0.13 22.22
CA MET A 44 -5.04 1.18 21.60
C MET A 44 -3.84 1.56 20.74
N PHE A 45 -2.60 1.35 21.22
CA PHE A 45 -1.39 1.56 20.42
C PHE A 45 -1.38 0.72 19.14
N ARG A 46 -1.66 -0.58 19.26
CA ARG A 46 -1.77 -1.49 18.11
C ARG A 46 -2.82 -1.00 17.13
N ARG A 47 -4.01 -0.65 17.60
CA ARG A 47 -5.09 -0.11 16.75
C ARG A 47 -4.66 1.16 16.02
N THR A 48 -4.05 2.12 16.72
CA THR A 48 -3.54 3.35 16.10
C THR A 48 -2.47 3.06 15.06
N MET A 49 -1.53 2.17 15.36
CA MET A 49 -0.51 1.75 14.40
C MET A 49 -1.13 1.10 13.15
N ALA A 50 -2.12 0.23 13.31
CA ALA A 50 -2.82 -0.37 12.17
C ALA A 50 -3.56 0.68 11.32
N MET A 51 -4.15 1.69 11.96
CA MET A 51 -4.80 2.81 11.28
C MET A 51 -3.79 3.69 10.52
N LEU A 52 -2.64 4.02 11.12
CA LEU A 52 -1.60 4.79 10.41
C LEU A 52 -0.99 3.99 9.25
N THR A 53 -0.82 2.68 9.45
CA THR A 53 -0.24 1.78 8.45
C THR A 53 -1.14 1.61 7.23
N ARG A 54 -2.46 1.44 7.44
CA ARG A 54 -3.41 1.30 6.32
C ARG A 54 -3.58 2.59 5.51
N ASP A 55 -3.37 3.75 6.13
CA ASP A 55 -3.60 5.07 5.52
C ASP A 55 -2.35 5.60 4.78
N THR A 56 -1.17 5.07 5.08
CA THR A 56 0.10 5.52 4.48
C THR A 56 0.67 4.45 3.55
N PRO A 57 0.69 4.66 2.22
CA PRO A 57 1.28 3.71 1.27
C PRO A 57 2.72 3.35 1.63
N GLY A 58 3.02 2.06 1.79
CA GLY A 58 4.37 1.56 2.08
C GLY A 58 4.75 1.57 3.57
N ALA A 59 3.89 2.07 4.46
CA ALA A 59 4.14 2.03 5.90
C ALA A 59 4.22 0.60 6.46
N GLU A 60 3.70 -0.41 5.74
CA GLU A 60 3.85 -1.81 6.13
C GLU A 60 5.33 -2.23 6.19
N ILE A 61 6.20 -1.62 5.37
CA ILE A 61 7.64 -1.90 5.38
C ILE A 61 8.26 -1.33 6.66
N ALA A 62 7.98 -0.06 6.97
CA ALA A 62 8.48 0.60 8.16
C ALA A 62 8.01 -0.11 9.45
N VAL A 63 6.74 -0.51 9.50
CA VAL A 63 6.17 -1.27 10.62
C VAL A 63 6.75 -2.67 10.70
N GLY A 64 6.96 -3.33 9.57
CA GLY A 64 7.66 -4.61 9.49
C GLY A 64 9.08 -4.58 10.04
N MET A 65 9.83 -3.54 9.67
CA MET A 65 11.20 -3.31 10.16
C MET A 65 11.22 -2.98 11.65
N GLN A 66 10.34 -2.08 12.11
CA GLN A 66 10.34 -1.57 13.48
C GLN A 66 9.74 -2.55 14.49
N LEU A 67 8.60 -3.15 14.16
CA LEU A 67 7.88 -4.05 15.08
C LEU A 67 8.29 -5.50 14.92
N LYS A 68 9.11 -5.84 13.92
CA LYS A 68 9.63 -7.19 13.69
C LYS A 68 8.56 -8.30 13.56
N HIS A 69 7.28 -7.96 13.44
CA HIS A 69 6.19 -8.93 13.61
C HIS A 69 5.12 -8.94 12.50
N VAL A 70 5.20 -8.10 11.47
CA VAL A 70 4.26 -8.23 10.34
C VAL A 70 4.85 -7.60 9.10
N ALA A 71 5.88 -8.21 8.54
CA ALA A 71 6.07 -8.02 7.12
C ALA A 71 6.44 -9.34 6.52
N THR A 72 5.52 -9.99 5.82
CA THR A 72 5.87 -10.99 4.80
C THR A 72 6.97 -10.44 3.87
N ARG A 73 7.02 -9.10 3.68
CA ARG A 73 8.10 -8.35 3.01
C ARG A 73 9.46 -8.31 3.75
N ALA A 74 9.50 -8.36 5.08
CA ALA A 74 10.74 -8.42 5.89
C ALA A 74 11.10 -9.87 6.30
N LEU A 75 10.10 -10.75 6.35
CA LEU A 75 10.18 -12.18 6.66
C LEU A 75 10.71 -13.00 5.47
N ALA A 76 10.85 -12.41 4.29
CA ALA A 76 11.53 -13.02 3.14
C ALA A 76 13.02 -13.30 3.40
N ASN A 77 13.60 -12.71 4.46
CA ASN A 77 14.92 -13.08 4.97
C ASN A 77 14.83 -14.27 5.93
N ARG A 78 15.29 -15.43 5.44
CA ARG A 78 15.40 -16.72 6.16
C ARG A 78 16.16 -16.64 7.49
N ILE A 79 16.98 -15.61 7.70
CA ILE A 79 17.86 -15.44 8.86
C ILE A 79 17.10 -14.85 10.08
N THR A 80 16.02 -14.11 9.86
CA THR A 80 15.29 -13.40 10.93
C THR A 80 13.98 -14.06 11.33
N SER A 81 13.50 -15.06 10.59
CA SER A 81 12.18 -15.68 10.79
C SER A 81 12.00 -16.37 12.15
N SER A 82 13.05 -16.92 12.77
CA SER A 82 12.94 -17.61 14.07
C SER A 82 12.92 -16.68 15.29
N TYR A 83 13.34 -15.42 15.15
CA TYR A 83 13.32 -14.41 16.22
C TYR A 83 12.04 -13.56 16.23
N MET A 84 11.13 -13.80 15.28
CA MET A 84 10.01 -12.94 14.91
C MET A 84 8.68 -13.67 15.10
N ASP A 85 8.43 -14.23 16.29
CA ASP A 85 7.19 -14.96 16.55
C ASP A 85 6.00 -13.99 16.46
N ASN A 86 5.22 -14.09 15.39
CA ASN A 86 4.12 -13.18 15.09
C ASN A 86 3.06 -13.33 16.18
N ASP A 87 2.70 -12.25 16.90
CA ASP A 87 1.45 -12.23 17.66
C ASP A 87 0.31 -12.40 16.64
N PRO A 88 -0.37 -13.57 16.57
CA PRO A 88 -1.32 -13.84 15.49
C PRO A 88 -2.55 -12.94 15.59
N SER A 89 -2.85 -12.41 16.77
CA SER A 89 -3.93 -11.44 16.97
C SER A 89 -3.61 -10.10 16.33
N TRP A 90 -2.35 -9.66 16.42
CA TRP A 90 -1.87 -8.44 15.80
C TRP A 90 -1.84 -8.55 14.27
N ALA A 91 -1.29 -9.64 13.73
CA ALA A 91 -1.25 -9.89 12.29
C ALA A 91 -2.66 -9.82 11.68
N ARG A 92 -3.63 -10.53 12.28
CA ARG A 92 -5.04 -10.49 11.85
C ARG A 92 -5.64 -9.09 11.93
N GLN A 93 -5.34 -8.31 12.97
CA GLN A 93 -5.86 -6.95 13.12
C GLN A 93 -5.30 -6.02 12.03
N LEU A 94 -4.02 -6.13 11.73
CA LEU A 94 -3.38 -5.33 10.69
C LEU A 94 -3.91 -5.71 9.30
N ASP A 95 -3.98 -7.00 8.98
CA ASP A 95 -4.50 -7.49 7.69
C ASP A 95 -5.95 -7.07 7.47
N LYS A 96 -6.79 -7.17 8.51
CA LYS A 96 -8.17 -6.68 8.47
C LYS A 96 -8.21 -5.18 8.17
N SER A 97 -7.43 -4.39 8.89
CA SER A 97 -7.39 -2.93 8.74
C SER A 97 -6.94 -2.51 7.33
N ILE A 98 -5.93 -3.19 6.79
CA ILE A 98 -5.44 -2.97 5.42
C ILE A 98 -6.50 -3.37 4.39
N THR A 99 -7.13 -4.53 4.57
CA THR A 99 -8.15 -5.04 3.64
C THR A 99 -9.38 -4.15 3.61
N GLU A 100 -9.85 -3.69 4.77
CA GLU A 100 -10.96 -2.74 4.88
C GLU A 100 -10.63 -1.43 4.17
N ARG A 101 -9.44 -0.86 4.43
CA ARG A 101 -9.04 0.41 3.80
C ARG A 101 -8.86 0.29 2.28
N ARG A 102 -8.32 -0.84 1.80
CA ARG A 102 -8.23 -1.11 0.37
C ARG A 102 -9.60 -1.17 -0.27
N PHE A 103 -10.57 -1.81 0.39
CA PHE A 103 -11.93 -1.88 -0.14
C PHE A 103 -12.65 -0.53 -0.12
N GLU A 104 -12.47 0.28 0.93
CA GLU A 104 -12.96 1.67 0.96
C GLU A 104 -12.41 2.46 -0.24
N ARG A 105 -11.09 2.42 -0.46
CA ARG A 105 -10.46 3.13 -1.56
C ARG A 105 -10.84 2.59 -2.94
N LEU A 106 -11.08 1.29 -3.07
CA LEU A 106 -11.64 0.68 -4.29
C LEU A 106 -13.06 1.20 -4.57
N THR A 107 -13.86 1.39 -3.53
CA THR A 107 -15.20 1.96 -3.65
C THR A 107 -15.12 3.42 -4.09
N GLU A 108 -14.19 4.21 -3.53
CA GLU A 108 -13.94 5.59 -3.97
C GLU A 108 -13.58 5.65 -5.47
N LEU A 109 -12.75 4.72 -5.97
CA LEU A 109 -12.47 4.64 -7.42
C LEU A 109 -13.70 4.23 -8.23
N PHE A 110 -14.49 3.28 -7.74
CA PHE A 110 -15.72 2.84 -8.42
C PHE A 110 -16.73 3.98 -8.55
N ASP A 111 -16.93 4.74 -7.47
CA ASP A 111 -17.81 5.91 -7.44
C ASP A 111 -17.27 6.99 -8.41
N ALA A 112 -15.96 7.28 -8.37
CA ALA A 112 -15.34 8.25 -9.27
C ALA A 112 -15.48 7.87 -10.76
N ASP A 113 -15.26 6.60 -11.11
CA ASP A 113 -15.46 6.08 -12.48
C ASP A 113 -16.93 6.15 -12.90
N THR A 114 -17.86 5.88 -11.98
CA THR A 114 -19.31 5.98 -12.22
C THR A 114 -19.72 7.42 -12.52
N ASP A 115 -19.09 8.39 -11.86
CA ASP A 115 -19.27 9.82 -12.11
C ASP A 115 -18.51 10.32 -13.36
N GLY A 116 -17.80 9.45 -14.08
CA GLY A 116 -17.05 9.78 -15.29
C GLY A 116 -15.66 10.38 -15.05
N HIS A 117 -15.16 10.35 -13.81
CA HIS A 117 -13.81 10.82 -13.51
C HIS A 117 -12.74 9.82 -13.94
N THR A 118 -11.57 10.33 -14.33
CA THR A 118 -10.42 9.49 -14.66
C THR A 118 -9.81 8.85 -13.40
N ILE A 119 -9.98 7.54 -13.25
CA ILE A 119 -9.41 6.77 -12.12
C ILE A 119 -7.93 6.39 -12.30
N GLY A 120 -7.42 6.47 -13.53
CA GLY A 120 -6.02 6.21 -13.85
C GLY A 120 -5.78 5.80 -15.29
N PHE A 121 -4.51 5.56 -15.59
CA PHE A 121 -3.97 5.33 -16.92
C PHE A 121 -3.19 4.01 -17.01
N GLY A 122 -3.16 3.46 -18.24
CA GLY A 122 -2.48 2.22 -18.58
C GLY A 122 -3.35 0.96 -18.46
N PRO A 123 -2.83 -0.22 -18.87
CA PRO A 123 -3.63 -1.43 -19.05
C PRO A 123 -4.34 -1.92 -17.78
N GLY A 124 -3.75 -1.68 -16.61
CA GLY A 124 -4.39 -2.03 -15.34
C GLY A 124 -5.65 -1.20 -15.08
N ALA A 125 -5.65 0.06 -15.51
CA ALA A 125 -6.77 0.98 -15.35
C ALA A 125 -7.89 0.62 -16.33
N ASP A 126 -7.54 0.26 -17.56
CA ASP A 126 -8.50 -0.22 -18.57
C ASP A 126 -9.26 -1.45 -18.07
N ARG A 127 -8.54 -2.48 -17.60
CA ARG A 127 -9.17 -3.69 -17.01
C ARG A 127 -10.03 -3.36 -15.80
N MET A 128 -9.61 -2.40 -14.98
CA MET A 128 -10.39 -1.95 -13.82
C MET A 128 -11.71 -1.30 -14.26
N ARG A 129 -11.67 -0.42 -15.26
CA ARG A 129 -12.88 0.19 -15.83
C ARG A 129 -13.83 -0.83 -16.45
N GLU A 130 -13.30 -1.79 -17.20
CA GLU A 130 -14.09 -2.91 -17.75
C GLU A 130 -14.79 -3.70 -16.63
N THR A 131 -14.05 -3.97 -15.56
CA THR A 131 -14.58 -4.67 -14.38
C THR A 131 -15.67 -3.86 -13.69
N PHE A 132 -15.48 -2.55 -13.52
CA PHE A 132 -16.48 -1.65 -12.94
C PHE A 132 -17.74 -1.56 -13.82
N ALA A 133 -17.57 -1.48 -15.14
CA ALA A 133 -18.69 -1.51 -16.09
C ALA A 133 -19.48 -2.81 -15.98
N ALA A 134 -18.82 -3.97 -15.85
CA ALA A 134 -19.47 -5.26 -15.65
C ALA A 134 -20.28 -5.31 -14.34
N VAL A 135 -19.72 -4.76 -13.23
CA VAL A 135 -20.42 -4.66 -11.95
C VAL A 135 -21.69 -3.80 -12.07
N ARG A 136 -21.59 -2.64 -12.73
CA ARG A 136 -22.76 -1.76 -12.97
C ARG A 136 -23.82 -2.45 -13.83
N ALA A 137 -23.41 -3.12 -14.91
CA ALA A 137 -24.33 -3.85 -15.78
C ALA A 137 -25.07 -4.96 -15.02
N GLN A 138 -24.36 -5.72 -14.16
CA GLN A 138 -24.96 -6.75 -13.32
C GLN A 138 -25.93 -6.14 -12.29
N ALA A 139 -25.58 -5.02 -11.67
CA ALA A 139 -26.47 -4.33 -10.74
C ALA A 139 -27.76 -3.88 -11.42
N GLU A 140 -27.68 -3.36 -12.66
CA GLU A 140 -28.85 -2.96 -13.43
C GLU A 140 -29.73 -4.15 -13.81
N GLN A 141 -29.13 -5.29 -14.18
CA GLN A 141 -29.87 -6.51 -14.43
C GLN A 141 -30.67 -6.98 -13.20
N LEU A 142 -30.08 -6.93 -12.00
CA LEU A 142 -30.76 -7.30 -10.75
C LEU A 142 -31.91 -6.35 -10.41
N ARG A 143 -31.79 -5.06 -10.76
CA ARG A 143 -32.89 -4.09 -10.60
C ARG A 143 -34.02 -4.38 -11.59
N ALA A 144 -33.69 -4.71 -12.83
CA ALA A 144 -34.68 -5.03 -13.86
C ALA A 144 -35.49 -6.28 -13.52
N THR A 145 -34.92 -7.25 -12.80
CA THR A 145 -35.61 -8.48 -12.38
C THR A 145 -36.32 -8.37 -11.03
N ASN A 146 -36.45 -7.16 -10.45
CA ASN A 146 -36.98 -6.93 -9.09
C ASN A 146 -36.25 -7.72 -7.98
N GLN A 147 -35.05 -8.23 -8.25
CA GLN A 147 -34.20 -8.89 -7.25
C GLN A 147 -33.41 -7.87 -6.41
N ALA A 148 -33.37 -6.62 -6.85
CA ALA A 148 -32.87 -5.45 -6.12
C ALA A 148 -33.88 -4.30 -6.21
N ARG A 149 -34.04 -3.51 -5.14
CA ARG A 149 -34.76 -2.24 -5.22
C ARG A 149 -33.93 -1.24 -6.03
N ARG A 150 -34.58 -0.45 -6.91
CA ARG A 150 -33.91 0.66 -7.63
C ARG A 150 -33.19 1.58 -6.63
N GLY A 151 -31.92 1.88 -6.89
CA GLY A 151 -31.13 2.81 -6.07
C GLY A 151 -30.40 2.20 -4.86
N ASP A 152 -30.33 0.87 -4.71
CA ASP A 152 -29.59 0.28 -3.60
C ASP A 152 -28.08 0.24 -3.88
N ILE A 153 -27.36 1.28 -3.44
CA ILE A 153 -25.89 1.36 -3.43
C ILE A 153 -25.26 0.11 -2.76
N ARG A 154 -25.98 -0.56 -1.85
CA ARG A 154 -25.48 -1.80 -1.21
C ARG A 154 -25.30 -2.92 -2.22
N VAL A 155 -26.15 -3.02 -3.23
CA VAL A 155 -26.05 -4.08 -4.26
C VAL A 155 -24.77 -3.93 -5.05
N GLU A 156 -24.45 -2.71 -5.51
CA GLU A 156 -23.21 -2.45 -6.24
C GLU A 156 -21.97 -2.69 -5.36
N ARG A 157 -21.99 -2.24 -4.10
CA ARG A 157 -20.91 -2.50 -3.14
C ARG A 157 -20.72 -3.98 -2.85
N ASP A 158 -21.80 -4.74 -2.72
CA ASP A 158 -21.74 -6.19 -2.50
C ASP A 158 -21.22 -6.93 -3.73
N LEU A 159 -21.64 -6.52 -4.93
CA LEU A 159 -21.10 -7.05 -6.18
C LEU A 159 -19.60 -6.74 -6.31
N LEU A 160 -19.19 -5.48 -6.03
CA LEU A 160 -17.79 -5.06 -6.04
C LEU A 160 -16.94 -5.89 -5.06
N ARG A 161 -17.46 -6.19 -3.85
CA ARG A 161 -16.78 -7.10 -2.89
C ARG A 161 -16.60 -8.49 -3.48
N ARG A 162 -17.61 -9.02 -4.19
CA ARG A 162 -17.58 -10.38 -4.77
C ARG A 162 -16.62 -10.51 -5.94
N THR A 163 -16.35 -9.42 -6.66
CA THR A 163 -15.38 -9.40 -7.76
C THR A 163 -13.95 -9.66 -7.28
N ARG A 164 -13.66 -9.44 -5.99
CA ARG A 164 -12.34 -9.69 -5.37
C ARG A 164 -11.18 -9.06 -6.15
N ILE A 165 -11.37 -7.81 -6.60
CA ILE A 165 -10.33 -7.06 -7.30
C ILE A 165 -9.12 -6.92 -6.38
N SER A 166 -7.99 -7.51 -6.79
CA SER A 166 -6.71 -7.29 -6.10
C SER A 166 -6.20 -5.91 -6.49
N ILE A 167 -6.10 -5.00 -5.53
CA ILE A 167 -5.45 -3.71 -5.71
C ILE A 167 -4.59 -3.35 -4.51
N ARG A 168 -3.39 -2.84 -4.78
CA ARG A 168 -2.46 -2.26 -3.81
C ARG A 168 -2.23 -0.80 -4.17
N PHE A 169 -2.56 0.08 -3.24
CA PHE A 169 -2.35 1.52 -3.39
C PHE A 169 -0.91 1.85 -3.03
N GLY A 170 -0.09 2.12 -4.04
CA GLY A 170 1.28 2.60 -3.89
C GLY A 170 1.39 4.10 -4.11
N LYS A 171 2.55 4.66 -3.74
CA LYS A 171 2.88 6.08 -3.87
C LYS A 171 3.23 6.49 -5.30
N LEU A 172 3.87 5.61 -6.06
CA LEU A 172 4.29 5.86 -7.44
C LEU A 172 3.30 5.28 -8.47
N ASN A 173 2.61 4.22 -8.11
CA ASN A 173 1.56 3.59 -8.91
C ASN A 173 0.64 2.75 -8.01
N HIS A 174 -0.57 2.45 -8.47
CA HIS A 174 -1.34 1.36 -7.90
C HIS A 174 -1.03 0.07 -8.67
N CYS A 175 -1.14 -1.07 -8.00
CA CYS A 175 -0.82 -2.38 -8.56
C CYS A 175 -2.03 -3.30 -8.46
N THR A 176 -2.49 -3.82 -9.60
CA THR A 176 -3.64 -4.74 -9.70
C THR A 176 -3.22 -6.21 -9.79
N MET A 177 -1.97 -6.52 -9.47
CA MET A 177 -1.48 -7.90 -9.55
C MET A 177 -2.29 -8.79 -8.60
N ASN A 178 -2.77 -9.91 -9.13
CA ASN A 178 -3.39 -10.96 -8.34
C ASN A 178 -2.28 -11.87 -7.79
N ASP A 179 -2.26 -12.11 -6.47
CA ASP A 179 -1.25 -12.98 -5.86
C ASP A 179 -1.37 -14.44 -6.32
N ASN A 180 -2.58 -14.87 -6.72
CA ASN A 180 -2.84 -16.22 -7.25
C ASN A 180 -2.61 -16.35 -8.76
N ASP A 181 -2.56 -15.22 -9.47
CA ASP A 181 -2.33 -15.16 -10.90
C ASP A 181 -1.46 -13.93 -11.21
N PRO A 182 -0.13 -14.04 -11.04
CA PRO A 182 0.78 -12.93 -11.22
C PRO A 182 1.06 -12.60 -12.69
N ALA A 183 0.21 -13.06 -13.63
CA ALA A 183 0.38 -12.79 -15.05
C ALA A 183 0.61 -11.29 -15.32
N GLY A 184 1.58 -10.99 -16.19
CA GLY A 184 1.95 -9.62 -16.55
C GLY A 184 2.68 -8.82 -15.46
N ALA A 185 3.02 -9.43 -14.32
CA ALA A 185 3.79 -8.79 -13.26
C ALA A 185 5.28 -8.69 -13.61
N LYS A 186 5.69 -7.56 -14.19
CA LYS A 186 7.09 -7.27 -14.52
C LYS A 186 8.06 -7.39 -13.34
N CYS A 187 7.59 -7.18 -12.12
CA CYS A 187 8.43 -7.31 -10.92
C CYS A 187 8.86 -8.75 -10.59
N LEU A 188 8.12 -9.74 -11.09
CA LEU A 188 8.41 -11.17 -10.88
C LEU A 188 9.11 -11.82 -12.09
N GLU A 189 9.18 -11.10 -13.22
CA GLU A 189 9.91 -11.54 -14.41
C GLU A 189 11.42 -11.68 -14.06
N ASP A 190 11.95 -12.87 -14.36
CA ASP A 190 13.34 -13.28 -14.10
C ASP A 190 13.81 -13.02 -12.67
N ALA A 191 12.88 -13.01 -11.71
CA ALA A 191 13.18 -12.76 -10.31
C ALA A 191 13.42 -14.06 -9.56
N ILE A 192 14.44 -14.08 -8.71
CA ILE A 192 14.57 -15.09 -7.65
C ILE A 192 13.60 -14.68 -6.55
N VAL A 193 12.46 -15.35 -6.47
CA VAL A 193 11.45 -15.11 -5.44
C VAL A 193 11.82 -15.93 -4.20
N PRO A 194 12.00 -15.29 -3.03
CA PRO A 194 12.30 -16.03 -1.79
C PRO A 194 11.17 -16.99 -1.43
N ASP A 195 11.52 -18.15 -0.86
CA ASP A 195 10.55 -19.14 -0.37
C ASP A 195 9.56 -18.48 0.61
N GLY A 196 8.26 -18.61 0.34
CA GLY A 196 7.20 -18.04 1.18
C GLY A 196 6.87 -16.57 0.91
N HIS A 197 7.55 -15.90 -0.03
CA HIS A 197 7.16 -14.56 -0.48
C HIS A 197 5.86 -14.61 -1.27
N LEU A 198 4.91 -13.73 -0.91
CA LEU A 198 3.62 -13.58 -1.59
C LEU A 198 3.46 -12.15 -2.11
N GLY A 199 2.96 -12.01 -3.33
CA GLY A 199 2.67 -10.72 -3.95
C GLY A 199 3.86 -10.06 -4.66
N PRO A 200 3.72 -8.79 -5.07
CA PRO A 200 4.69 -8.15 -5.95
C PRO A 200 6.00 -7.82 -5.23
N LEU A 201 7.12 -7.95 -5.93
CA LEU A 201 8.43 -7.44 -5.50
C LEU A 201 8.49 -5.93 -5.80
N LEU A 202 8.14 -5.11 -4.81
CA LEU A 202 7.95 -3.67 -5.00
C LEU A 202 9.19 -2.97 -5.58
N ASP A 203 10.39 -3.34 -5.11
CA ASP A 203 11.65 -2.74 -5.56
C ASP A 203 12.03 -3.10 -7.00
N ARG A 204 11.36 -4.09 -7.58
CA ARG A 204 11.47 -4.49 -8.99
C ARG A 204 10.29 -4.01 -9.83
N GLY A 205 9.40 -3.22 -9.24
CA GLY A 205 8.27 -2.63 -9.95
C GLY A 205 8.74 -1.79 -11.13
N GLN A 206 8.10 -1.97 -12.30
CA GLN A 206 8.35 -1.15 -13.49
C GLN A 206 7.04 -0.46 -13.90
N PRO A 207 6.65 0.66 -13.27
CA PRO A 207 5.35 1.30 -13.50
C PRO A 207 5.12 1.70 -14.96
N SER A 208 6.18 2.07 -15.67
CA SER A 208 6.22 2.46 -17.09
C SER A 208 5.89 1.32 -18.06
N ARG A 209 6.05 0.06 -17.63
CA ARG A 209 5.98 -1.13 -18.51
C ARG A 209 5.05 -2.22 -18.00
N CYS A 210 4.76 -2.26 -16.70
CA CYS A 210 3.96 -3.30 -16.09
C CYS A 210 2.49 -3.17 -16.48
N ALA A 211 1.89 -4.27 -16.94
CA ALA A 211 0.47 -4.32 -17.32
C ALA A 211 -0.45 -4.22 -16.10
N ASN A 212 0.04 -4.55 -14.91
CA ASN A 212 -0.68 -4.44 -13.64
C ASN A 212 -0.52 -3.06 -12.97
N SER A 213 0.22 -2.14 -13.60
CA SER A 213 0.41 -0.79 -13.07
C SER A 213 -0.72 0.13 -13.49
N ILE A 214 -1.28 0.85 -12.52
CA ILE A 214 -2.21 1.97 -12.72
C ILE A 214 -1.51 3.25 -12.29
N ILE A 215 -1.40 4.19 -13.21
CA ILE A 215 -0.96 5.55 -12.90
C ILE A 215 -2.22 6.38 -12.63
N ALA A 216 -2.55 6.63 -11.37
CA ALA A 216 -3.66 7.50 -10.99
C ALA A 216 -3.29 8.98 -11.19
N PRO A 217 -4.27 9.89 -11.33
CA PRO A 217 -4.02 11.34 -11.42
C PRO A 217 -3.15 11.87 -10.26
N ALA A 218 -3.32 11.32 -9.06
CA ALA A 218 -2.55 11.69 -7.88
C ALA A 218 -1.03 11.36 -7.99
N HIS A 219 -0.63 10.46 -8.88
CA HIS A 219 0.79 10.16 -9.10
C HIS A 219 1.46 11.11 -10.08
N ILE A 220 0.70 11.78 -10.95
CA ILE A 220 1.25 12.62 -12.02
C ILE A 220 2.14 13.73 -11.48
N PRO A 221 1.75 14.50 -10.44
CA PRO A 221 2.62 15.53 -9.88
C PRO A 221 3.96 14.98 -9.35
N ILE A 222 3.98 13.73 -8.85
CA ILE A 222 5.20 13.10 -8.35
C ILE A 222 6.14 12.77 -9.52
N TRP A 223 5.60 12.18 -10.59
CA TRP A 223 6.40 11.85 -11.78
C TRP A 223 6.87 13.11 -12.52
N SER A 224 6.06 14.16 -12.61
CA SER A 224 6.47 15.44 -13.19
C SER A 224 7.56 16.13 -12.37
N ALA A 225 7.50 16.03 -11.03
CA ALA A 225 8.57 16.55 -10.17
C ALA A 225 9.88 15.77 -10.35
N GLU A 226 9.80 14.45 -10.51
CA GLU A 226 10.96 13.61 -10.81
C GLU A 226 11.56 13.97 -12.17
N GLN A 227 10.74 14.08 -13.22
CA GLN A 227 11.15 14.50 -14.55
C GLN A 227 11.92 15.84 -14.50
N SER A 228 11.35 16.82 -13.80
CA SER A 228 11.96 18.15 -13.63
C SER A 228 13.31 18.07 -12.90
N SER A 229 13.40 17.22 -11.88
CA SER A 229 14.63 17.01 -11.11
C SER A 229 15.73 16.36 -11.96
N LEU A 230 15.37 15.37 -12.78
CA LEU A 230 16.30 14.70 -13.70
C LEU A 230 16.81 15.64 -14.78
N HIS A 231 15.96 16.51 -15.34
CA HIS A 231 16.39 17.56 -16.26
C HIS A 231 17.40 18.51 -15.60
N HIS A 232 17.10 19.01 -14.41
CA HIS A 232 18.02 19.88 -13.67
C HIS A 232 19.37 19.20 -13.39
N LEU A 233 19.38 17.89 -13.10
CA LEU A 233 20.62 17.13 -12.94
C LEU A 233 21.40 17.02 -14.26
N LEU A 234 20.73 16.84 -15.40
CA LEU A 234 21.39 16.76 -16.72
C LEU A 234 22.01 18.09 -17.16
N ASP A 235 21.45 19.21 -16.71
CA ASP A 235 21.95 20.57 -16.94
C ASP A 235 23.17 20.92 -16.07
N THR A 236 23.50 20.09 -15.07
CA THR A 236 24.67 20.31 -14.22
C THR A 236 25.97 20.08 -14.98
N ASP A 237 26.85 21.08 -14.96
CA ASP A 237 28.17 21.00 -15.57
C ASP A 237 29.03 19.88 -14.94
N LYS A 238 29.86 19.23 -15.77
CA LYS A 238 30.85 18.20 -15.40
C LYS A 238 30.29 16.86 -14.93
N LEU A 239 29.09 16.48 -15.38
CA LEU A 239 28.59 15.13 -15.12
C LEU A 239 29.44 14.06 -15.85
N ALA A 240 29.92 13.06 -15.10
CA ALA A 240 30.64 11.94 -15.70
C ALA A 240 29.77 11.19 -16.74
N PRO A 241 30.33 10.70 -17.86
CA PRO A 241 29.54 10.06 -18.93
C PRO A 241 28.71 8.85 -18.47
N SER A 242 29.17 8.10 -17.47
CA SER A 242 28.41 6.99 -16.87
C SER A 242 27.18 7.48 -16.10
N HIS A 243 27.33 8.56 -15.32
CA HIS A 243 26.21 9.15 -14.59
C HIS A 243 25.19 9.77 -15.53
N ARG A 244 25.64 10.45 -16.59
CA ARG A 244 24.75 11.07 -17.58
C ARG A 244 23.86 10.00 -18.23
N ARG A 245 24.47 8.91 -18.73
CA ARG A 245 23.72 7.78 -19.30
C ARG A 245 22.72 7.14 -18.33
N ARG A 246 23.06 7.06 -17.04
CA ARG A 246 22.13 6.54 -16.02
C ARG A 246 20.92 7.45 -15.86
N ILE A 247 21.13 8.76 -15.75
CA ILE A 247 20.06 9.75 -15.59
C ILE A 247 19.19 9.82 -16.85
N GLU A 248 19.78 9.78 -18.05
CA GLU A 248 19.04 9.71 -19.31
C GLU A 248 18.16 8.45 -19.41
N ALA A 249 18.67 7.30 -18.95
CA ALA A 249 17.89 6.06 -18.90
C ALA A 249 16.73 6.14 -17.90
N GLU A 250 16.94 6.79 -16.76
CA GLU A 250 15.92 7.03 -15.74
C GLU A 250 14.84 8.00 -16.24
N LEU A 251 15.25 9.11 -16.85
CA LEU A 251 14.35 10.09 -17.48
C LEU A 251 13.46 9.43 -18.53
N LYS A 252 14.04 8.57 -19.38
CA LYS A 252 13.27 7.81 -20.38
C LYS A 252 12.20 6.90 -19.75
N GLU A 253 12.43 6.35 -18.56
CA GLU A 253 11.39 5.59 -17.85
C GLU A 253 10.32 6.50 -17.26
N VAL A 254 10.70 7.67 -16.73
CA VAL A 254 9.75 8.68 -16.23
C VAL A 254 8.87 9.20 -17.35
N ASP A 255 9.45 9.56 -18.50
CA ASP A 255 8.73 10.00 -19.69
C ASP A 255 7.69 8.97 -20.11
N ARG A 256 8.07 7.69 -20.17
CA ARG A 256 7.12 6.60 -20.48
C ARG A 256 5.97 6.48 -19.48
N VAL A 257 6.17 6.84 -18.22
CA VAL A 257 5.06 6.88 -17.24
C VAL A 257 4.12 8.03 -17.56
N LEU A 258 4.68 9.22 -17.85
CA LEU A 258 3.92 10.43 -18.14
C LEU A 258 3.20 10.35 -19.50
N ASP A 259 3.79 9.71 -20.51
CA ASP A 259 3.16 9.47 -21.81
C ASP A 259 1.83 8.69 -21.68
N ARG A 260 1.71 7.82 -20.67
CA ARG A 260 0.44 7.09 -20.41
C ARG A 260 -0.70 8.02 -20.01
N HIS A 261 -0.40 9.18 -19.42
CA HIS A 261 -1.38 10.20 -19.06
C HIS A 261 -1.82 11.04 -20.28
N HIS A 262 -0.98 11.11 -21.31
CA HIS A 262 -1.23 11.84 -22.55
C HIS A 262 -1.37 10.88 -23.75
N PRO A 263 -2.34 9.95 -23.74
CA PRO A 263 -2.55 9.03 -24.86
C PRO A 263 -3.07 9.74 -26.12
#